data_AF-A0A7R9R8E6-F1
#
_entry.id   AF-A0A7R9R8E6-F1
#
_cell.length_a   1.000
_cell.length_b   1.000
_cell.length_c   1.000
_cell.angle_alpha   90.00
_cell.angle_beta   90.00
_cell.angle_gamma   90.00
#
_symmetry.space_group_name_H-M   'P 1'
#
loop_
_entity.id
_entity.type
_entity.pdbx_description
1 polymer ?
#
loop_
_entity_poly.entity_id
_entity_poly.type
_entity_poly.pdbx_seq_one_letter_code
_entity_poly.pdbx_strand_id
1 'polypeptide(L)' 'MRANTFGFYAINGESVVDFKGDSKKESVCEFLEKIREKNLEKTIVIILDNFRSHRGQERQEENQES' A
#
# COMPACT_ATOMS: atom_id res chain seq x y z
N MET A 1 6.09 -6.15 -12.49
CA MET A 1 5.28 -4.90 -12.62
C MET A 1 5.14 -4.30 -11.23
N ARG A 2 5.51 -3.03 -11.01
CA ARG A 2 5.24 -2.38 -9.71
C ARG A 2 3.80 -1.85 -9.73
N ALA A 3 3.07 -2.07 -8.65
CA ALA A 3 1.71 -1.55 -8.51
C ALA A 3 1.79 -0.06 -8.16
N ASN A 4 1.50 0.77 -9.16
CA ASN A 4 1.50 2.23 -9.06
C ASN A 4 0.09 2.80 -8.82
N THR A 5 -0.88 1.93 -8.62
CA THR A 5 -2.28 2.27 -8.34
C THR A 5 -2.53 2.20 -6.84
N PHE A 6 -3.10 3.25 -6.30
CA PHE A 6 -3.50 3.36 -4.90
C PHE A 6 -5.02 3.41 -4.81
N GLY A 7 -5.58 2.63 -3.90
CA GLY A 7 -7.01 2.56 -3.67
C GLY A 7 -7.34 2.68 -2.18
N PHE A 8 -8.35 3.49 -1.88
CA PHE A 8 -8.96 3.62 -0.56
C PHE A 8 -10.45 3.41 -0.70
N TYR A 9 -10.98 2.45 0.05
CA TYR A 9 -12.40 2.13 0.07
C TYR A 9 -13.01 2.58 1.40
N ALA A 10 -13.94 3.52 1.34
CA ALA A 10 -14.61 4.05 2.51
C ALA A 10 -15.97 3.37 2.71
N ILE A 11 -16.27 2.99 3.96
CA ILE A 11 -17.61 2.49 4.32
C ILE A 11 -18.60 3.65 4.45
N ASN A 12 -18.20 4.74 5.14
CA ASN A 12 -19.05 5.90 5.44
C ASN A 12 -18.42 7.22 4.93
N GLY A 13 -17.66 7.16 3.84
CA GLY A 13 -16.87 8.26 3.31
C GLY A 13 -16.78 8.24 1.80
N GLU A 14 -15.90 9.08 1.26
CA GLU A 14 -15.57 9.07 -0.15
C GLU A 14 -14.37 8.14 -0.39
N SER A 15 -14.58 7.11 -1.21
CA SER A 15 -13.53 6.24 -1.72
C SER A 15 -12.64 7.01 -2.71
N VAL A 16 -11.34 6.75 -2.68
CA VAL A 16 -10.35 7.46 -3.50
C VAL A 16 -9.50 6.46 -4.26
N VAL A 17 -9.32 6.69 -5.55
CA VAL A 17 -8.39 5.95 -6.41
C VAL A 17 -7.41 6.94 -7.02
N ASP A 18 -6.14 6.59 -7.08
CA ASP A 18 -5.10 7.42 -7.66
C ASP A 18 -4.02 6.58 -8.35
N PHE A 19 -3.37 7.15 -9.36
CA PHE A 19 -2.28 6.52 -10.10
C PHE A 19 -1.05 7.43 -9.99
N LYS A 20 0.04 6.89 -9.45
CA LYS A 20 1.30 7.65 -9.28
C LYS A 20 2.39 7.11 -10.19
N GLY A 21 3.46 7.88 -10.38
CA GLY A 21 4.63 7.43 -11.16
C GLY A 21 5.41 6.31 -10.47
N ASP A 22 5.34 6.24 -9.14
CA ASP A 22 5.98 5.24 -8.30
C ASP A 22 5.19 4.98 -7.02
N SER A 23 5.63 3.97 -6.25
CA SER A 23 5.09 3.63 -4.94
C SER A 23 6.02 4.08 -3.80
N LYS A 24 6.80 5.16 -3.99
CA LYS A 24 7.69 5.67 -2.94
C LYS A 24 6.90 6.38 -1.85
N LYS A 25 7.58 6.65 -0.74
CA LYS A 25 7.01 7.27 0.46
C LYS A 25 6.27 8.56 0.13
N GLU A 26 6.84 9.38 -0.73
CA GLU A 26 6.29 10.69 -1.13
C GLU A 26 4.93 10.50 -1.84
N SER A 27 4.87 9.62 -2.84
CA SER A 27 3.65 9.26 -3.56
C SER A 27 2.56 8.69 -2.64
N VAL A 28 2.95 7.91 -1.62
CA VAL A 28 2.02 7.38 -0.60
C VAL A 28 1.52 8.51 0.30
N CYS A 29 2.40 9.39 0.80
CA CYS A 29 2.00 10.52 1.64
C CYS A 29 1.00 11.43 0.94
N GLU A 30 1.27 11.80 -0.32
CA GLU A 30 0.34 12.60 -1.13
C GLU A 30 -1.02 11.92 -1.30
N PHE A 31 -1.04 10.59 -1.47
CA PHE A 31 -2.31 9.85 -1.56
C PHE A 31 -3.09 9.87 -0.24
N LEU A 32 -2.40 9.74 0.91
CA LEU A 32 -3.03 9.81 2.23
C LEU A 32 -3.61 11.21 2.52
N GLU A 33 -2.91 12.27 2.12
CA GLU A 33 -3.40 13.65 2.21
C GLU A 33 -4.70 13.81 1.42
N LYS A 34 -4.74 13.32 0.19
CA LYS A 34 -5.95 13.33 -0.65
C LYS A 34 -7.14 12.59 -0.04
N ILE A 35 -6.90 11.45 0.63
CA ILE A 35 -7.95 10.75 1.37
C ILE A 35 -8.50 11.63 2.49
N ARG A 36 -7.61 12.31 3.23
CA ARG A 36 -8.00 13.19 4.34
C ARG A 36 -8.79 14.41 3.85
N GLU A 37 -8.37 15.05 2.76
CA GLU A 37 -9.06 16.18 2.16
C GLU A 37 -10.49 15.83 1.71
N LYS A 38 -10.70 14.61 1.19
CA LYS A 38 -12.03 14.13 0.78
C LYS A 38 -12.89 13.62 1.93
N ASN A 39 -12.29 13.39 3.09
CA ASN A 39 -12.97 12.84 4.28
C ASN A 39 -12.66 13.71 5.51
N LEU A 40 -12.86 15.03 5.36
CA LEU A 40 -12.72 15.99 6.45
C LEU A 40 -13.61 15.60 7.63
N GLU A 41 -13.11 15.84 8.86
CA GLU A 41 -13.81 15.63 10.13
C GLU A 41 -14.21 14.18 10.48
N LYS A 42 -14.14 13.25 9.52
CA LYS A 42 -14.40 11.83 9.76
C LYS A 42 -13.19 11.14 10.39
N THR A 43 -13.45 10.15 11.23
CA THR A 43 -12.42 9.23 11.70
C THR A 43 -12.04 8.29 10.55
N ILE A 44 -10.75 8.27 10.21
CA ILE A 44 -10.23 7.43 9.12
C ILE A 44 -9.48 6.27 9.75
N VAL A 45 -9.94 5.04 9.51
CA VAL A 45 -9.20 3.81 9.83
C VAL A 45 -8.61 3.30 8.51
N ILE A 46 -7.29 3.26 8.43
CA ILE A 46 -6.57 2.78 7.26
C ILE A 46 -5.88 1.45 7.61
N ILE A 47 -6.19 0.40 6.87
CA ILE A 47 -5.47 -0.86 6.91
C ILE A 47 -4.50 -0.84 5.73
N LEU A 48 -3.24 -0.58 6.02
CA LEU A 48 -2.17 -0.65 5.02
C LEU A 48 -1.55 -2.04 5.07
N ASP A 49 -1.30 -2.64 3.92
CA ASP A 49 -0.41 -3.79 3.85
C ASP A 49 1.03 -3.32 4.07
N ASN A 50 1.77 -4.00 4.95
CA ASN A 50 3.18 -3.68 5.16
C ASN A 50 4.04 -4.45 4.15
N PHE A 51 3.84 -4.17 2.85
CA PHE A 51 4.37 -5.03 1.77
C PHE A 51 5.90 -4.99 1.70
N ARG A 52 6.54 -6.09 2.12
CA ARG A 52 7.88 -6.53 1.68
C ARG A 52 7.75 -7.97 1.21
N SER A 53 7.45 -8.19 -0.09
CA SER A 53 7.43 -9.52 -0.71
C SER A 53 6.86 -10.62 0.19
N HIS A 54 5.65 -10.47 0.77
CA HIS A 54 4.97 -11.43 1.68
C HIS A 54 5.86 -12.61 2.10
N ARG A 55 6.81 -12.32 3.00
CA ARG A 55 8.09 -13.03 3.16
C ARG A 55 7.95 -14.56 3.23
N GLY A 56 8.40 -15.24 2.18
CA GLY A 56 8.88 -16.63 2.23
C GLY A 56 10.39 -16.65 2.00
N GLN A 57 11.18 -16.62 3.08
CA GLN A 57 12.46 -17.34 3.06
C GLN A 57 12.15 -18.72 3.62
N GLU A 58 11.85 -19.70 2.78
CA GLU A 58 12.12 -21.08 3.18
C GLU A 58 13.65 -21.22 3.21
N ARG A 59 14.20 -21.45 4.40
CA ARG A 59 15.61 -21.77 4.61
C ARG A 59 15.66 -23.27 4.90
N GLN A 60 16.39 -24.03 4.09
CA GLN A 60 17.53 -24.91 4.47
C GLN A 60 17.73 -26.06 3.46
N GLU A 61 19.00 -26.15 3.02
CA GLU A 61 19.77 -27.35 2.61
C GLU A 61 19.37 -28.12 1.35
N GLU A 62 20.14 -27.92 0.27
CA GLU A 62 20.71 -29.04 -0.47
C GLU A 62 22.22 -28.81 -0.63
N ASN A 63 23.01 -29.60 0.08
CA ASN A 63 24.36 -29.95 -0.35
C ASN A 63 24.24 -30.49 -1.78
N GLN A 64 24.66 -29.71 -2.77
CA GLN A 64 25.05 -30.30 -4.04
C GLN A 64 26.51 -30.72 -3.91
N GLU A 65 26.68 -31.96 -3.47
CA GLU A 65 27.77 -32.80 -3.96
C GLU A 65 27.78 -32.70 -5.50
N SER A 66 28.84 -32.10 -6.06
CA SER A 66 29.68 -32.78 -7.05
C SER A 66 30.97 -32.02 -7.32
#